data_AF-A0A6G0X4S2-F1
#
_entry.id   AF-A0A6G0X4S2-F1
#
_cell.length_a   1.000
_cell.length_b   1.000
_cell.length_c   1.000
_cell.angle_alpha   90.00
_cell.angle_beta   90.00
_cell.angle_gamma   90.00
#
_symmetry.space_group_name_H-M   'P 1'
#
loop_
_entity.id
_entity.type
_entity.pdbx_description
1 polymer ?
#
loop_
_entity_poly.entity_id
_entity_poly.type
_entity_poly.pdbx_seq_one_letter_code
_entity_poly.pdbx_strand_id
1 'polypeptide(L)'
;MLHYAFRRLDLMTDKLTIAFLLNDDATDAVLPWTRKCKTDGCFNYAASKGLCIRHGGGKRCGVTGCPAGAKNYGLCWRHGGSKTCIAEGCTKRSKSYGRCWSHGGVKRCAFPDCTKMSLTNGRCWGHGGGKRCLVADCKKPAIARYNQRCARHRLPQ
;
A
#
# COMPACT_ATOMS: atom_id res chain seq x y z
N MET A 1 -34.69 16.57 38.57
CA MET A 1 -33.57 15.66 38.88
C MET A 1 -33.60 14.52 37.87
N LEU A 2 -32.72 14.57 36.87
CA LEU A 2 -32.67 13.62 35.75
C LEU A 2 -31.47 12.69 35.94
N HIS A 3 -31.73 11.40 36.11
CA HIS A 3 -30.72 10.34 36.02
C HIS A 3 -31.19 9.35 34.96
N TYR A 4 -30.53 9.29 33.80
CA TYR A 4 -30.48 8.08 32.99
C TYR A 4 -29.15 8.00 32.26
N ALA A 5 -28.39 6.96 32.57
CA ALA A 5 -27.04 6.72 32.10
C ALA A 5 -27.04 6.19 30.66
N PHE A 6 -26.34 6.89 29.75
CA PHE A 6 -26.03 6.37 28.42
C PHE A 6 -24.70 5.62 28.44
N ARG A 7 -24.76 4.28 28.44
CA ARG A 7 -23.63 3.42 28.02
C ARG A 7 -23.44 3.56 26.51
N ARG A 8 -22.22 3.93 26.13
CA ARG A 8 -21.70 3.95 24.77
C ARG A 8 -21.40 2.50 24.35
N LEU A 9 -22.11 2.00 23.34
CA LEU A 9 -21.77 0.76 22.64
C LEU A 9 -21.71 1.06 21.14
N ASP A 10 -20.51 0.89 20.61
CA ASP A 10 -20.13 1.09 19.22
C ASP A 10 -20.89 0.10 18.31
N LEU A 11 -21.77 0.64 17.46
CA LEU A 11 -22.37 -0.12 16.36
C LEU A 11 -21.61 0.20 15.07
N MET A 12 -20.69 -0.71 14.77
CA MET A 12 -20.21 -0.97 13.41
C MET A 12 -21.44 -1.35 12.56
N THR A 13 -22.01 -0.39 11.84
CA THR A 13 -23.10 -0.67 10.90
C THR A 13 -22.53 -1.23 9.60
N ASP A 14 -22.53 -2.55 9.51
CA ASP A 14 -22.33 -3.31 8.29
C ASP A 14 -23.30 -2.84 7.20
N LYS A 15 -22.77 -2.62 6.01
CA LYS A 15 -23.45 -2.06 4.82
C LYS A 15 -24.41 -3.04 4.14
N LEU A 16 -25.12 -3.88 4.90
CA LEU A 16 -25.97 -4.95 4.35
C LEU A 16 -27.49 -4.71 4.50
N THR A 17 -27.94 -3.55 4.98
CA THR A 17 -29.36 -3.30 5.28
C THR A 17 -30.01 -2.13 4.52
N ILE A 18 -29.51 -1.75 3.35
CA ILE A 18 -30.24 -0.80 2.48
C ILE A 18 -30.45 -1.44 1.10
N ALA A 19 -31.44 -2.34 1.04
CA ALA A 19 -31.95 -2.87 -0.22
C ALA A 19 -33.41 -3.34 -0.06
N PHE A 20 -34.30 -2.50 0.48
CA PHE A 20 -35.73 -2.87 0.52
C PHE A 20 -36.74 -1.85 0.00
N LEU A 21 -36.40 -0.60 -0.35
CA LEU A 21 -37.44 0.29 -0.90
C LEU A 21 -36.87 1.15 -2.03
N LEU A 22 -37.26 0.81 -3.26
CA LEU A 22 -37.83 1.68 -4.32
C LEU A 22 -37.53 1.07 -5.70
N ASN A 23 -38.59 0.63 -6.38
CA ASN A 23 -38.64 0.44 -7.83
C ASN A 23 -38.79 1.83 -8.47
N ASP A 24 -37.97 2.12 -9.49
CA ASP A 24 -38.29 2.87 -10.73
C ASP A 24 -36.98 3.37 -11.38
N ASP A 25 -36.73 2.90 -12.61
CA ASP A 25 -35.89 3.45 -13.68
C ASP A 25 -34.63 4.28 -13.31
N ALA A 26 -33.53 3.59 -13.00
CA ALA A 26 -32.18 4.19 -13.03
C ALA A 26 -31.12 3.13 -13.37
N THR A 27 -30.79 2.98 -14.66
CA THR A 27 -29.49 2.42 -15.05
C THR A 27 -28.38 3.33 -14.52
N ASP A 28 -27.33 2.72 -13.97
CA ASP A 28 -26.02 3.31 -13.64
C ASP A 28 -25.77 3.86 -12.23
N ALA A 29 -26.25 3.19 -11.18
CA ALA A 29 -25.70 3.40 -9.83
C ALA A 29 -25.40 2.09 -9.06
N VAL A 30 -24.63 1.16 -9.66
CA VAL A 30 -24.09 -0.01 -8.94
C VAL A 30 -22.66 0.27 -8.48
N LEU A 31 -22.44 0.12 -7.17
CA LEU A 31 -21.23 0.43 -6.42
C LEU A 31 -19.93 -0.12 -7.08
N PRO A 32 -18.88 0.70 -7.31
CA PRO A 32 -17.78 0.38 -8.22
C PRO A 32 -16.64 -0.50 -7.65
N TRP A 33 -16.89 -1.44 -6.73
CA TRP A 33 -15.79 -2.15 -6.04
C TRP A 33 -15.59 -3.66 -6.28
N THR A 34 -16.15 -4.29 -7.31
CA THR A 34 -15.88 -5.74 -7.54
C THR A 34 -15.84 -6.20 -9.00
N ARG A 35 -15.47 -5.34 -9.97
CA ARG A 35 -15.32 -5.83 -11.34
C ARG A 35 -14.02 -6.61 -11.50
N LYS A 36 -14.13 -7.91 -11.77
CA LYS A 36 -13.01 -8.78 -12.17
C LYS A 36 -12.45 -8.34 -13.52
N CYS A 37 -11.19 -8.67 -13.78
CA CYS A 37 -10.56 -8.46 -15.07
C CYS A 37 -11.27 -9.26 -16.16
N LYS A 38 -11.55 -8.65 -17.31
CA LYS A 38 -12.21 -9.27 -18.47
C LYS A 38 -11.37 -10.33 -19.17
N THR A 39 -10.05 -10.31 -18.97
CA THR A 39 -9.16 -11.34 -19.52
C THR A 39 -9.53 -12.70 -18.93
N ASP A 40 -9.71 -13.69 -19.80
CA ASP A 40 -10.02 -15.06 -19.42
C ASP A 40 -8.98 -15.63 -18.45
N GLY A 41 -9.44 -16.42 -17.47
CA GLY A 41 -8.61 -16.97 -16.41
C GLY A 41 -7.98 -15.94 -15.43
N CYS A 42 -8.35 -14.66 -15.50
CA CYS A 42 -7.79 -13.64 -14.61
C CYS A 42 -8.68 -13.33 -13.39
N PHE A 43 -8.19 -13.66 -12.20
CA PHE A 43 -8.88 -13.37 -10.94
C PHE A 43 -8.55 -12.00 -10.33
N ASN A 44 -7.71 -11.20 -11.00
CA ASN A 44 -7.39 -9.86 -10.51
C ASN A 44 -8.55 -8.89 -10.72
N TYR A 45 -8.62 -7.87 -9.86
CA TYR A 45 -9.57 -6.78 -10.00
C TYR A 45 -9.21 -5.88 -11.20
N ALA A 46 -10.24 -5.44 -11.92
CA ALA A 46 -10.11 -4.46 -12.99
C ALA A 46 -9.78 -3.08 -12.42
N ALA A 47 -8.77 -2.42 -12.99
CA ALA A 47 -8.38 -1.06 -12.62
C ALA A 47 -9.07 -0.02 -13.52
N SER A 48 -9.12 -0.26 -14.83
CA SER A 48 -9.85 0.58 -15.79
C SER A 48 -10.13 -0.22 -17.06
N LYS A 49 -11.10 0.22 -17.87
CA LYS A 49 -11.46 -0.45 -19.14
C LYS A 49 -11.82 -1.95 -18.98
N GLY A 50 -12.22 -2.36 -17.78
CA GLY A 50 -12.49 -3.76 -17.44
C GLY A 50 -11.23 -4.64 -17.33
N LEU A 51 -10.02 -4.08 -17.32
CA LEU A 51 -8.77 -4.84 -17.28
C LEU A 51 -7.99 -4.54 -16.00
N CYS A 52 -7.27 -5.54 -15.47
CA CYS A 52 -6.37 -5.33 -14.34
C CYS A 52 -5.09 -4.60 -14.80
N ILE A 53 -4.28 -4.09 -13.85
CA ILE A 53 -3.03 -3.37 -14.15
C ILE A 53 -2.10 -4.18 -15.07
N ARG A 54 -2.04 -5.50 -14.84
CA ARG A 54 -1.21 -6.43 -15.62
C ARG A 54 -1.69 -6.60 -17.06
N HIS A 55 -3.00 -6.52 -17.29
CA HIS A 55 -3.64 -6.77 -18.59
C HIS A 55 -4.08 -5.48 -19.30
N GLY A 56 -3.48 -4.32 -18.99
CA GLY A 56 -3.78 -3.08 -19.72
C GLY A 56 -4.62 -2.06 -18.94
N GLY A 57 -5.08 -2.41 -17.74
CA GLY A 57 -5.75 -1.47 -16.83
C GLY A 57 -4.80 -0.39 -16.28
N GLY A 58 -5.38 0.73 -15.88
CA GLY A 58 -4.69 1.93 -15.40
C GLY A 58 -4.17 2.84 -16.52
N LYS A 59 -3.83 4.08 -16.14
CA LYS A 59 -3.19 5.04 -17.06
C LYS A 59 -1.73 4.65 -17.31
N ARG A 60 -1.27 4.78 -18.54
CA ARG A 60 0.13 4.54 -18.94
C ARG A 60 0.91 5.85 -18.92
N CYS A 61 2.22 5.74 -18.80
CA CYS A 61 3.13 6.87 -18.91
C CYS A 61 2.92 7.56 -20.26
N GLY A 62 2.78 8.89 -20.26
CA GLY A 62 2.63 9.68 -21.48
C GLY A 62 3.87 9.75 -22.38
N VAL A 63 4.98 9.13 -21.98
CA VAL A 63 6.19 9.03 -22.83
C VAL A 63 6.00 7.90 -23.81
N THR A 64 6.13 8.21 -25.10
CA THR A 64 6.00 7.27 -26.21
C THR A 64 6.89 6.04 -26.00
N GLY A 65 6.32 4.85 -26.17
CA GLY A 65 7.03 3.58 -25.98
C GLY A 65 7.29 3.17 -24.52
N CYS A 66 6.86 3.92 -23.51
CA CYS A 66 7.05 3.52 -22.12
C CYS A 66 5.95 2.55 -21.63
N PRO A 67 6.28 1.30 -21.26
CA PRO A 67 5.26 0.35 -20.81
C PRO A 67 4.78 0.60 -19.38
N ALA A 68 5.46 1.49 -18.64
CA ALA A 68 5.20 1.72 -17.22
C ALA A 68 3.86 2.43 -16.99
N GLY A 69 3.20 2.08 -15.88
CA GLY A 69 2.01 2.80 -15.42
C GLY A 69 2.35 4.23 -14.97
N ALA A 70 1.46 5.17 -15.27
CA ALA A 70 1.53 6.52 -14.74
C ALA A 70 1.28 6.51 -13.22
N LYS A 71 1.94 7.44 -12.52
CA LYS A 71 1.81 7.62 -11.07
C LYS A 71 1.28 9.02 -10.74
N ASN A 72 1.99 10.05 -11.17
CA ASN A 72 1.58 11.45 -11.06
C ASN A 72 1.79 12.13 -12.41
N TYR A 73 1.04 13.21 -12.68
CA TYR A 73 1.23 14.04 -13.87
C TYR A 73 1.16 13.28 -15.21
N GLY A 74 0.43 12.15 -15.26
CA GLY A 74 0.38 11.29 -16.45
C GLY A 74 1.69 10.51 -16.75
N LEU A 75 2.69 10.57 -15.86
CA LEU A 75 4.02 10.04 -16.09
C LEU A 75 4.39 8.94 -15.08
N CYS A 76 5.31 8.06 -15.45
CA CYS A 76 5.86 7.05 -14.54
C CYS A 76 6.94 7.64 -13.65
N TRP A 77 7.36 6.91 -12.61
CA TRP A 77 8.37 7.39 -11.66
C TRP A 77 9.74 7.74 -12.30
N ARG A 78 10.07 7.16 -13.46
CA ARG A 78 11.30 7.45 -14.20
C ARG A 78 11.19 8.70 -15.08
N HIS A 79 9.97 9.03 -15.50
CA HIS A 79 9.69 10.12 -16.43
C HIS A 79 9.01 11.31 -15.72
N GLY A 80 9.30 11.56 -14.44
CA GLY A 80 8.75 12.72 -13.72
C GLY A 80 7.44 12.49 -12.95
N GLY A 81 6.92 11.26 -12.93
CA GLY A 81 5.72 10.89 -12.15
C GLY A 81 5.94 10.78 -10.64
N SER A 82 6.94 11.43 -10.07
CA SER A 82 7.26 11.46 -8.64
C SER A 82 7.39 12.88 -8.14
N LYS A 83 6.94 13.14 -6.92
CA LYS A 83 7.14 14.41 -6.24
C LYS A 83 8.58 14.51 -5.70
N THR A 84 9.17 15.69 -5.78
CA THR A 84 10.47 15.98 -5.17
C THR A 84 10.30 16.25 -3.67
N CYS A 85 11.37 16.07 -2.91
CA CYS A 85 11.40 16.42 -1.50
C CYS A 85 11.20 17.94 -1.33
N ILE A 86 10.30 18.35 -0.44
CA ILE A 86 10.03 19.76 -0.13
C ILE A 86 11.12 20.43 0.72
N ALA A 87 12.16 19.69 1.09
CA ALA A 87 13.26 20.26 1.87
C ALA A 87 14.12 21.09 0.93
N GLU A 88 14.54 22.28 1.37
CA GLU A 88 15.31 23.19 0.54
C GLU A 88 16.59 22.55 -0.01
N GLY A 89 16.87 22.80 -1.28
CA GLY A 89 18.00 22.20 -2.01
C GLY A 89 17.94 20.68 -2.23
N CYS A 90 16.87 19.99 -1.80
CA CYS A 90 16.80 18.53 -1.92
C CYS A 90 16.22 18.07 -3.26
N THR A 91 17.03 17.42 -4.09
CA THR A 91 16.61 16.84 -5.37
C THR A 91 16.09 15.40 -5.25
N LYS A 92 16.07 14.82 -4.05
CA LYS A 92 15.65 13.43 -3.83
C LYS A 92 14.13 13.31 -3.99
N ARG A 93 13.68 12.14 -4.44
CA ARG A 93 12.25 11.82 -4.52
C ARG A 93 11.61 11.73 -3.14
N SER A 94 10.47 12.38 -3.00
CA SER A 94 9.58 12.26 -1.86
C SER A 94 9.01 10.84 -1.75
N LYS A 95 8.83 10.37 -0.52
CA LYS A 95 8.15 9.10 -0.21
C LYS A 95 6.78 9.38 0.39
N SER A 96 6.77 10.08 1.52
CA SER A 96 5.56 10.43 2.28
C SER A 96 5.67 11.87 2.78
N TYR A 97 4.54 12.54 2.97
CA TYR A 97 4.47 13.91 3.52
C TYR A 97 5.35 14.93 2.78
N GLY A 98 5.53 14.75 1.46
CA GLY A 98 6.39 15.63 0.67
C GLY A 98 7.90 15.46 0.92
N ARG A 99 8.34 14.53 1.77
CA ARG A 99 9.74 14.40 2.21
C ARG A 99 10.38 13.10 1.74
N CYS A 100 11.70 13.11 1.54
CA CYS A 100 12.50 11.93 1.22
C CYS A 100 12.93 11.18 2.49
N TRP A 101 13.67 10.07 2.35
CA TRP A 101 14.12 9.26 3.49
C TRP A 101 14.90 10.04 4.55
N SER A 102 15.82 10.91 4.14
CA SER A 102 16.65 11.70 5.07
C SER A 102 15.89 12.84 5.73
N HIS A 103 14.83 13.34 5.09
CA HIS A 103 14.10 14.52 5.56
C HIS A 103 12.74 14.19 6.19
N GLY A 104 12.55 12.97 6.70
CA GLY A 104 11.33 12.59 7.44
C GLY A 104 10.21 11.96 6.61
N GLY A 105 10.49 11.54 5.37
CA GLY A 105 9.56 10.82 4.50
C GLY A 105 9.32 9.36 4.86
N VAL A 106 9.83 8.90 6.02
CA VAL A 106 9.70 7.52 6.51
C VAL A 106 9.31 7.53 7.98
N LYS A 107 8.54 6.52 8.39
CA LYS A 107 8.23 6.32 9.81
C LYS A 107 9.50 6.01 10.59
N ARG A 108 9.68 6.66 11.75
CA ARG A 108 10.79 6.41 12.67
C ARG A 108 10.47 5.22 13.58
N CYS A 109 11.51 4.62 14.13
CA CYS A 109 11.38 3.57 15.12
C CYS A 109 10.63 4.10 16.35
N ALA A 110 9.58 3.41 16.78
CA ALA A 110 8.75 3.77 17.93
C ALA A 110 9.42 3.51 19.29
N PHE A 111 10.66 3.03 19.29
CA PHE A 111 11.42 2.86 20.53
C PHE A 111 11.95 4.23 20.98
N PRO A 112 11.87 4.58 22.28
CA PRO A 112 12.35 5.86 22.80
C PRO A 112 13.75 6.21 22.31
N ASP A 113 13.96 7.47 21.94
CA ASP A 113 15.24 8.02 21.48
C ASP A 113 15.88 7.34 20.26
N CYS A 114 15.14 6.48 19.55
CA CYS A 114 15.65 5.79 18.38
C CYS A 114 15.47 6.61 17.11
N THR A 115 16.59 7.05 16.53
CA THR A 115 16.61 7.78 15.26
C THR A 115 16.57 6.88 14.01
N LYS A 116 16.58 5.56 14.19
CA LYS A 116 16.53 4.63 13.06
C LYS A 116 15.15 4.59 12.44
N MET A 117 15.08 4.27 11.15
CA MET A 117 13.80 4.06 10.47
C MET A 117 13.08 2.81 11.00
N SER A 118 11.75 2.86 11.00
CA SER A 118 10.92 1.69 11.21
C SER A 118 10.89 0.82 9.96
N LEU A 119 10.97 -0.50 10.14
CA LEU A 119 10.68 -1.49 9.10
C LEU A 119 9.25 -1.99 9.27
N THR A 120 9.07 -3.12 9.96
CA THR A 120 7.75 -3.67 10.33
C THR A 120 7.48 -3.44 11.81
N ASN A 121 6.22 -3.52 12.23
CA ASN A 121 5.79 -3.35 13.62
C ASN A 121 6.20 -2.01 14.26
N GLY A 122 6.41 -0.97 13.45
CA GLY A 122 6.80 0.35 13.96
C GLY A 122 8.23 0.46 14.48
N ARG A 123 9.08 -0.58 14.34
CA ARG A 123 10.42 -0.61 14.97
C ARG A 123 11.53 -0.85 13.95
N CYS A 124 12.76 -0.49 14.31
CA CYS A 124 13.95 -0.75 13.49
C CYS A 124 14.47 -2.18 13.69
N TRP A 125 15.44 -2.63 12.88
CA TRP A 125 16.08 -3.95 13.07
C TRP A 125 16.50 -4.21 14.53
N GLY A 126 17.18 -3.25 15.16
CA GLY A 126 17.66 -3.40 16.54
C GLY A 126 16.55 -3.56 17.58
N HIS A 127 15.36 -3.04 17.30
CA HIS A 127 14.23 -3.02 18.24
C HIS A 127 13.09 -3.94 17.79
N GLY A 128 13.36 -5.01 17.03
CA GLY A 128 12.34 -6.00 16.65
C GLY A 128 11.53 -5.67 15.39
N GLY A 129 12.03 -4.76 14.57
CA GLY A 129 11.54 -4.54 13.21
C GLY A 129 12.17 -5.51 12.20
N GLY A 130 11.39 -5.89 11.18
CA GLY A 130 11.78 -6.86 10.16
C GLY A 130 11.65 -8.31 10.63
N LYS A 131 11.62 -9.24 9.66
CA LYS A 131 11.62 -10.69 9.94
C LYS A 131 13.06 -11.17 10.15
N ARG A 132 13.29 -11.98 11.19
CA ARG A 132 14.59 -12.66 11.43
C ARG A 132 14.61 -14.01 10.73
N CYS A 133 15.81 -14.47 10.39
CA CYS A 133 16.02 -15.78 9.78
C CYS A 133 15.40 -16.88 10.65
N LEU A 134 14.66 -17.82 10.05
CA LEU A 134 14.02 -18.93 10.77
C LEU A 134 14.99 -19.99 11.34
N VAL A 135 16.26 -19.94 10.97
CA VAL A 135 17.28 -20.85 11.54
C VAL A 135 17.57 -20.40 12.96
N ALA A 136 17.56 -21.35 13.91
CA ALA A 136 17.86 -21.12 15.31
C ALA A 136 19.14 -20.28 15.47
N ASP A 137 19.11 -19.34 16.41
CA ASP A 137 20.20 -18.42 16.76
C ASP A 137 20.69 -17.47 15.63
N CYS A 138 20.07 -17.53 14.44
CA CYS A 138 20.44 -16.65 13.35
C CYS A 138 19.74 -15.29 13.44
N LYS A 139 20.50 -14.29 13.91
CA LYS A 139 20.01 -12.89 13.99
C LYS A 139 19.98 -12.17 12.64
N LYS A 140 20.37 -12.79 11.53
CA LYS A 140 20.37 -12.14 10.21
C LYS A 140 18.95 -11.84 9.72
N PRO A 141 18.76 -10.80 8.88
CA PRO A 141 17.48 -10.51 8.27
C PRO A 141 17.00 -11.67 7.39
N ALA A 142 15.73 -12.02 7.51
CA ALA A 142 15.06 -12.96 6.62
C ALA A 142 14.75 -12.32 5.27
N ILE A 143 14.84 -13.12 4.22
CA ILE A 143 14.49 -12.72 2.87
C ILE A 143 13.29 -13.57 2.45
N ALA A 144 12.18 -12.91 2.07
CA ALA A 144 10.93 -13.59 1.75
C ALA A 144 11.10 -14.68 0.66
N ARG A 145 11.84 -14.36 -0.41
CA ARG A 145 12.14 -15.32 -1.50
C ARG A 145 13.03 -16.51 -1.09
N TYR A 146 13.62 -16.49 0.11
CA TYR A 146 14.41 -17.59 0.66
C TYR A 146 13.65 -18.27 1.80
N ASN A 147 12.33 -18.38 1.70
CA ASN A 147 11.45 -19.00 2.71
C ASN A 147 11.71 -18.45 4.13
N GLN A 148 11.79 -17.13 4.24
CA GLN A 148 12.07 -16.41 5.49
C GLN A 148 13.41 -16.77 6.14
N ARG A 149 14.39 -17.19 5.34
CA ARG A 149 15.78 -17.41 5.77
C ARG A 149 16.69 -16.32 5.22
N CYS A 150 17.85 -16.14 5.86
CA CYS A 150 18.85 -15.19 5.37
C CYS A 150 19.60 -15.76 4.14
N ALA A 151 20.37 -14.92 3.45
CA ALA A 151 21.10 -15.34 2.25
C ALA A 151 22.07 -16.53 2.47
N ARG A 152 22.59 -16.72 3.69
CA ARG A 152 23.45 -17.85 4.04
C ARG A 152 22.66 -19.14 4.28
N HIS A 153 21.41 -19.03 4.72
CA HIS A 153 20.57 -20.17 5.07
C HIS A 153 19.48 -20.42 4.01
N ARG A 154 19.66 -19.92 2.78
CA ARG A 154 18.74 -20.23 1.69
C ARG A 154 18.80 -21.73 1.40
N LEU A 155 17.65 -22.35 1.17
CA LEU A 155 17.61 -23.73 0.70
C LEU A 155 18.20 -23.80 -0.72
N PRO A 156 18.87 -24.90 -1.09
CA PRO A 156 19.13 -25.20 -2.50
C PRO A 156 17.80 -25.16 -3.27
N GLN A 157 17.83 -24.63 -4.48
CA GLN A 157 16.69 -24.68 -5.39
C GLN A 157 16.65 -26.02 -6.11
#